data_AF-A0A1Y4R7Z3-F1
#
_entry.id   AF-A0A1Y4R7Z3-F1
#
_cell.length_a   1.000
_cell.length_b   1.000
_cell.length_c   1.000
_cell.angle_alpha   90.00
_cell.angle_beta   90.00
_cell.angle_gamma   90.00
#
_symmetry.space_group_name_H-M   'P 1'
#
loop_
_entity.id
_entity.type
_entity.pdbx_description
1 polymer ?
#
loop_
_entity_poly.entity_id
_entity_poly.type
_entity_poly.pdbx_seq_one_letter_code
_entity_poly.pdbx_strand_id
1 'polypeptide(L)'
;MKERFTQGTIIENMRSGKYPGIRCKGIVISARCDLAQNKIKYFHCLMALPLEDWFFEVLFNDILEEKKKELFGKIKRYAEENNLDFDSLINMGIDKVEYILTQCVGDNKKVSKDISIWISTWKTIEELSSEKKDRNHKNAYLRNNAEKLVKSKMLHLYNSVYPKFAFVPVKAYSCNSSSVEGLVIDLQDIKQIDMNVKNDILDYKYDFTTYQGDRKEEINKLFFFENESDFVMADDIITSPWIEYILQLFAHSFIRIGVDNAFDYEIREYCNRIMEANT
;
A
#
# COMPACT_ATOMS: atom_id res chain seq x y z
N MET A 1 -11.67 -5.67 -33.34
CA MET A 1 -12.23 -6.90 -32.77
C MET A 1 -12.15 -6.70 -31.26
N LYS A 2 -13.26 -6.45 -30.54
CA LYS A 2 -13.21 -6.15 -29.08
C LYS A 2 -12.49 -7.31 -28.39
N GLU A 3 -11.34 -7.07 -27.78
CA GLU A 3 -10.64 -8.11 -27.04
C GLU A 3 -11.56 -8.62 -25.92
N ARG A 4 -11.74 -9.94 -25.90
CA ARG A 4 -12.64 -10.63 -24.98
C ARG A 4 -12.11 -10.44 -23.56
N PHE A 5 -13.00 -10.13 -22.62
CA PHE A 5 -12.76 -10.23 -21.18
C PHE A 5 -11.92 -11.47 -20.84
N THR A 6 -10.71 -11.25 -20.32
CA THR A 6 -9.67 -12.26 -20.20
C THR A 6 -8.81 -12.01 -18.96
N GLN A 7 -7.82 -12.86 -18.72
CA GLN A 7 -6.84 -12.65 -17.67
C GLN A 7 -6.02 -11.39 -17.97
N GLY A 8 -5.90 -10.49 -17.00
CA GLY A 8 -5.27 -9.18 -17.14
C GLY A 8 -6.24 -8.05 -17.47
N THR A 9 -7.51 -8.35 -17.77
CA THR A 9 -8.54 -7.30 -17.95
C THR A 9 -8.62 -6.42 -16.70
N ILE A 10 -8.59 -5.11 -16.92
CA ILE A 10 -8.69 -4.08 -15.90
C ILE A 10 -10.13 -3.61 -15.83
N ILE A 11 -10.79 -3.80 -14.68
CA ILE A 11 -12.15 -3.31 -14.43
C ILE A 11 -12.06 -2.01 -13.63
N GLU A 12 -12.68 -0.95 -14.13
CA GLU A 12 -12.63 0.37 -13.50
C GLU A 12 -13.65 0.53 -12.36
N ASN A 13 -13.45 1.56 -11.53
CA ASN A 13 -14.39 2.01 -10.49
C ASN A 13 -14.82 0.93 -9.48
N MET A 14 -13.95 -0.02 -9.17
CA MET A 14 -14.20 -1.07 -8.18
C MET A 14 -14.08 -0.56 -6.74
N ARG A 15 -14.94 -1.07 -5.86
CA ARG A 15 -14.81 -0.89 -4.40
C ARG A 15 -13.94 -1.95 -3.77
N SER A 16 -13.07 -1.54 -2.86
CA SER A 16 -12.35 -2.42 -1.94
C SER A 16 -12.85 -2.21 -0.52
N GLY A 17 -12.98 -3.29 0.25
CA GLY A 17 -13.23 -3.21 1.69
C GLY A 17 -12.05 -2.63 2.47
N LYS A 18 -10.83 -2.78 1.94
CA LYS A 18 -9.59 -2.25 2.50
C LYS A 18 -9.37 -0.77 2.16
N TYR A 19 -9.89 -0.34 1.01
CA TYR A 19 -9.77 1.02 0.50
C TYR A 19 -11.16 1.63 0.19
N PRO A 20 -12.01 1.85 1.21
CA PRO A 20 -13.42 2.20 1.01
C PRO A 20 -13.64 3.55 0.30
N GLY A 21 -12.67 4.46 0.39
CA GLY A 21 -12.74 5.79 -0.21
C GLY A 21 -12.01 5.95 -1.54
N ILE A 22 -11.44 4.87 -2.09
CA ILE A 22 -10.62 4.93 -3.32
C ILE A 22 -11.32 4.15 -4.42
N ARG A 23 -11.44 4.77 -5.59
CA ARG A 23 -11.92 4.14 -6.82
C ARG A 23 -10.83 3.22 -7.37
N CYS A 24 -10.77 2.03 -6.80
CA CYS A 24 -9.81 1.02 -7.21
C CYS A 24 -10.15 0.47 -8.59
N LYS A 25 -9.17 -0.21 -9.17
CA LYS A 25 -9.34 -1.08 -10.34
C LYS A 25 -9.32 -2.54 -9.90
N GLY A 26 -9.94 -3.42 -10.67
CA GLY A 26 -9.84 -4.86 -10.48
C GLY A 26 -9.07 -5.51 -11.61
N ILE A 27 -7.98 -6.19 -11.29
CA ILE A 27 -7.18 -6.94 -12.26
C ILE A 27 -7.64 -8.38 -12.27
N VAL A 28 -8.28 -8.82 -13.35
CA VAL A 28 -8.76 -10.20 -13.49
C VAL A 28 -7.58 -11.18 -13.50
N ILE A 29 -7.51 -12.08 -12.53
CA ILE A 29 -6.43 -13.08 -12.42
C ILE A 29 -6.88 -14.51 -12.75
N SER A 30 -8.18 -14.75 -12.88
CA SER A 30 -8.71 -16.06 -13.30
C SER A 30 -8.14 -16.50 -14.65
N ALA A 31 -7.91 -17.80 -14.81
CA ALA A 31 -7.21 -18.36 -15.97
C ALA A 31 -7.96 -18.06 -17.27
N ARG A 32 -7.21 -17.77 -18.34
CA ARG A 32 -7.76 -17.44 -19.67
C ARG A 32 -8.68 -18.55 -20.21
N CYS A 33 -8.31 -19.81 -20.02
CA CYS A 33 -9.10 -20.97 -20.47
C CYS A 33 -10.46 -21.04 -19.76
N ASP A 34 -10.51 -20.80 -18.45
CA ASP A 34 -11.74 -20.82 -17.66
C ASP A 34 -12.70 -19.70 -18.06
N LEU A 35 -12.16 -18.49 -18.27
CA LEU A 35 -12.93 -17.32 -18.71
C LEU A 35 -13.47 -17.47 -20.13
N ALA A 36 -12.69 -18.07 -21.04
CA ALA A 36 -13.10 -18.27 -22.43
C ALA A 36 -14.18 -19.35 -22.57
N GLN A 37 -14.17 -20.35 -21.70
CA GLN A 37 -15.12 -21.47 -21.73
C GLN A 37 -16.35 -21.24 -20.83
N ASN A 38 -16.42 -20.10 -20.12
CA ASN A 38 -17.46 -19.80 -19.12
C ASN A 38 -17.67 -20.96 -18.11
N LYS A 39 -16.58 -21.63 -17.71
CA LYS A 39 -16.63 -22.81 -16.82
C LYS A 39 -16.71 -22.48 -15.34
N ILE A 40 -16.47 -21.22 -14.99
CA ILE A 40 -16.44 -20.75 -13.60
C ILE A 40 -17.68 -19.90 -13.32
N LYS A 41 -18.28 -20.12 -12.15
CA LYS A 41 -19.36 -19.27 -11.64
C LYS A 41 -18.85 -17.90 -11.19
N TYR A 42 -17.62 -17.87 -10.70
CA TYR A 42 -16.97 -16.67 -10.19
C TYR A 42 -15.59 -16.51 -10.80
N PHE A 43 -15.23 -15.28 -11.14
CA PHE A 43 -13.85 -14.90 -11.45
C PHE A 43 -13.25 -14.12 -10.28
N HIS A 44 -11.92 -14.06 -10.24
CA HIS A 44 -11.17 -13.41 -9.18
C HIS A 44 -10.41 -12.21 -9.72
N CYS A 45 -10.41 -11.13 -8.94
CA CYS A 45 -9.68 -9.92 -9.20
C CYS A 45 -8.73 -9.61 -8.05
N LEU A 46 -7.56 -9.06 -8.37
CA LEU A 46 -6.75 -8.32 -7.42
C LEU A 46 -7.11 -6.85 -7.47
N MET A 47 -7.28 -6.22 -6.31
CA MET A 47 -7.53 -4.79 -6.25
C MET A 47 -6.24 -4.02 -6.55
N ALA A 48 -6.37 -2.99 -7.38
CA ALA A 48 -5.28 -2.13 -7.78
C ALA A 48 -5.66 -0.66 -7.59
N LEU A 49 -4.67 0.16 -7.26
CA LEU A 49 -4.83 1.59 -7.04
C LEU A 49 -4.04 2.34 -8.11
N PRO A 50 -4.53 3.49 -8.60
CA PRO A 50 -3.66 4.47 -9.24
C PRO A 50 -2.46 4.78 -8.32
N LEU A 51 -1.26 4.90 -8.90
CA LEU A 51 -0.03 5.10 -8.13
C LEU A 51 -0.13 6.28 -7.16
N GLU A 52 -0.74 7.38 -7.59
CA GLU A 52 -0.89 8.58 -6.76
C GLU A 52 -1.82 8.33 -5.55
N ASP A 53 -2.93 7.62 -5.75
CA ASP A 53 -3.84 7.26 -4.67
C ASP A 53 -3.15 6.34 -3.66
N TRP A 54 -2.43 5.32 -4.14
CA TRP A 54 -1.62 4.45 -3.28
C TRP A 54 -0.57 5.25 -2.51
N PHE A 55 0.08 6.22 -3.14
CA PHE A 55 1.10 7.06 -2.51
C PHE A 55 0.53 7.82 -1.31
N PHE A 56 -0.60 8.49 -1.46
CA PHE A 56 -1.16 9.33 -0.38
C PHE A 56 -1.98 8.58 0.66
N GLU A 57 -2.55 7.42 0.32
CA GLU A 57 -3.42 6.68 1.21
C GLU A 57 -2.75 5.48 1.87
N VAL A 58 -1.69 4.94 1.24
CA VAL A 58 -0.96 3.77 1.76
C VAL A 58 0.46 4.16 2.16
N LEU A 59 1.27 4.64 1.21
CA LEU A 59 2.68 4.92 1.47
C LEU A 59 2.88 6.04 2.50
N PHE A 60 2.07 7.10 2.42
CA PHE A 60 2.13 8.20 3.38
C PHE A 60 1.95 7.72 4.82
N ASN A 61 0.99 6.82 5.06
CA ASN A 61 0.75 6.24 6.38
C ASN A 61 1.89 5.32 6.83
N ASP A 62 2.45 4.50 5.94
CA ASP A 62 3.65 3.70 6.22
C ASP A 62 4.84 4.58 6.65
N ILE A 63 5.04 5.72 5.96
CA ILE A 63 6.08 6.68 6.28
C ILE A 63 5.85 7.36 7.62
N LEU A 64 4.60 7.77 7.93
CA LEU A 64 4.27 8.36 9.23
C LEU A 64 4.54 7.38 10.37
N GLU A 65 4.15 6.12 10.22
CA GLU A 65 4.41 5.08 11.21
C GLU A 65 5.91 4.83 11.41
N GLU A 66 6.70 4.83 10.33
CA GLU A 66 8.16 4.70 10.42
C GLU A 66 8.79 5.91 11.13
N LYS A 67 8.33 7.13 10.81
CA LYS A 67 8.78 8.37 11.49
C LYS A 67 8.38 8.40 12.96
N LYS A 68 7.19 7.90 13.30
CA LYS A 68 6.72 7.75 14.68
C LYS A 68 7.61 6.77 15.44
N LYS A 69 7.95 5.62 14.85
CA LYS A 69 8.88 4.64 15.45
C LYS A 69 10.27 5.21 15.66
N GLU A 70 10.83 5.92 14.68
CA GLU A 70 12.13 6.61 14.81
C GLU A 70 12.13 7.62 15.98
N LEU A 71 11.07 8.43 16.07
CA LEU A 71 10.88 9.41 17.13
C LEU A 71 10.76 8.73 18.49
N PHE A 72 9.91 7.72 18.60
CA PHE A 72 9.65 6.98 19.83
C PHE A 72 10.89 6.22 20.30
N GLY A 73 11.74 5.73 19.38
CA GLY A 73 13.05 5.17 19.72
C GLY A 73 13.96 6.18 20.43
N LYS A 74 13.93 7.46 20.01
CA LYS A 74 14.70 8.54 20.66
C LYS A 74 14.16 8.87 22.06
N ILE A 75 12.84 9.03 22.16
CA ILE A 75 12.16 9.31 23.43
C ILE A 75 12.37 8.16 24.41
N LYS A 76 12.22 6.91 23.96
CA LYS A 76 12.45 5.71 24.77
C LYS A 76 13.85 5.68 25.35
N ARG A 77 14.88 5.90 24.51
CA ARG A 77 16.27 5.92 24.99
C ARG A 77 16.49 6.98 26.06
N TYR A 78 15.95 8.20 25.85
CA TYR A 78 16.07 9.27 26.83
C TYR A 78 15.29 8.98 28.12
N ALA A 79 14.10 8.38 28.03
CA ALA A 79 13.31 7.97 29.18
C ALA A 79 14.07 6.93 30.03
N GLU A 80 14.62 5.89 29.39
CA GLU A 80 15.42 4.85 30.05
C GLU A 80 16.68 5.41 30.72
N GLU A 81 17.39 6.33 30.06
CA GLU A 81 18.55 7.05 30.62
C GLU A 81 18.18 7.85 31.90
N ASN A 82 16.91 8.21 32.07
CA ASN A 82 16.39 8.94 33.23
C ASN A 82 15.53 8.08 34.17
N ASN A 83 15.60 6.74 34.06
CA ASN A 83 14.82 5.79 34.86
C ASN A 83 13.29 5.98 34.77
N LEU A 84 12.80 6.41 33.60
CA LEU A 84 11.38 6.52 33.29
C LEU A 84 10.92 5.30 32.49
N ASP A 85 9.78 4.73 32.86
CA ASP A 85 9.12 3.70 32.07
C ASP A 85 8.47 4.29 30.81
N PHE A 86 8.96 3.89 29.63
CA PHE A 86 8.54 4.46 28.35
C PHE A 86 7.06 4.22 28.06
N ASP A 87 6.55 3.00 28.30
CA ASP A 87 5.17 2.64 27.97
C ASP A 87 4.18 3.40 28.85
N SER A 88 4.46 3.54 30.15
CA SER A 88 3.67 4.39 31.04
C SER A 88 3.71 5.84 30.58
N LEU A 89 4.89 6.35 30.22
CA LEU A 89 5.09 7.74 29.82
C LEU A 89 4.24 8.12 28.60
N ILE A 90 4.32 7.36 27.51
CA ILE A 90 3.60 7.71 26.27
C ILE A 90 2.08 7.66 26.41
N ASN A 91 1.57 6.79 27.30
CA ASN A 91 0.14 6.69 27.59
C ASN A 91 -0.43 7.88 28.37
N MET A 92 0.42 8.77 28.92
CA MET A 92 -0.01 9.96 29.63
C MET A 92 -0.43 11.11 28.71
N GLY A 93 -0.17 11.00 27.40
CA GLY A 93 -0.45 12.03 26.40
C GLY A 93 0.67 13.07 26.29
N ILE A 94 0.75 13.70 25.11
CA ILE A 94 1.90 14.50 24.67
C ILE A 94 2.28 15.59 25.67
N ASP A 95 1.30 16.35 26.20
CA ASP A 95 1.59 17.49 27.08
C ASP A 95 2.18 17.05 28.43
N LYS A 96 1.75 15.89 28.96
CA LYS A 96 2.34 15.32 30.18
C LYS A 96 3.74 14.79 29.91
N VAL A 97 3.97 14.18 28.76
CA VAL A 97 5.31 13.74 28.34
C VAL A 97 6.24 14.95 28.24
N GLU A 98 5.81 16.02 27.57
CA GLU A 98 6.58 17.26 27.45
C GLU A 98 6.98 17.81 28.82
N TYR A 99 6.04 17.89 29.76
CA TYR A 99 6.32 18.33 31.12
C TYR A 99 7.35 17.45 31.82
N ILE A 100 7.12 16.12 31.85
CA ILE A 100 8.00 15.16 32.55
C ILE A 100 9.41 15.18 31.98
N LEU A 101 9.53 15.08 30.65
CA LEU A 101 10.84 15.09 30.00
C LEU A 101 11.59 16.40 30.26
N THR A 102 10.89 17.54 30.26
CA THR A 102 11.50 18.84 30.55
C THR A 102 12.01 18.95 31.98
N GLN A 103 11.33 18.33 32.96
CA GLN A 103 11.83 18.28 34.35
C GLN A 103 13.13 17.48 34.49
N CYS A 104 13.37 16.50 33.60
CA CYS A 104 14.61 15.69 33.60
C CYS A 104 15.82 16.40 32.96
N VAL A 105 15.63 17.56 32.29
CA VAL A 105 16.68 18.22 31.50
C VAL A 105 17.83 18.79 32.35
N GLY A 106 17.52 19.29 33.56
CA GLY A 106 18.44 20.14 34.31
C GLY A 106 18.88 21.36 33.47
N ASP A 107 20.18 21.66 33.45
CA ASP A 107 20.75 22.81 32.72
C ASP A 107 21.15 22.50 31.26
N ASN A 108 20.85 21.31 30.74
CA ASN A 108 21.30 20.90 29.42
C ASN A 108 20.44 21.51 28.28
N LYS A 109 20.85 22.70 27.82
CA LYS A 109 20.19 23.42 26.71
C LYS A 109 20.04 22.62 25.43
N LYS A 110 20.97 21.70 25.12
CA LYS A 110 20.89 20.86 23.92
C LYS A 110 19.73 19.86 24.04
N VAL A 111 19.65 19.17 25.16
CA VAL A 111 18.59 18.18 25.44
C VAL A 111 17.23 18.86 25.50
N SER A 112 17.13 20.05 26.12
CA SER A 112 15.91 20.88 26.09
C SER A 112 15.41 21.10 24.65
N LYS A 113 16.31 21.52 23.75
CA LYS A 113 15.99 21.75 22.35
C LYS A 113 15.56 20.47 21.63
N ASP A 114 16.25 19.36 21.88
CA ASP A 114 15.92 18.06 21.30
C ASP A 114 14.51 17.61 21.72
N ILE A 115 14.15 17.75 23.01
CA ILE A 115 12.81 17.45 23.52
C ILE A 115 11.75 18.32 22.82
N SER A 116 11.96 19.64 22.71
CA SER A 116 11.01 20.50 22.01
C SER A 116 10.82 20.08 20.54
N ILE A 117 11.90 19.66 19.86
CA ILE A 117 11.82 19.13 18.49
C ILE A 117 11.04 17.80 18.47
N TRP A 118 11.28 16.90 19.42
CA TRP A 118 10.58 15.61 19.50
C TRP A 118 9.07 15.80 19.73
N ILE A 119 8.70 16.68 20.67
CA ILE A 119 7.30 16.95 21.00
C ILE A 119 6.57 17.62 19.83
N SER A 120 7.17 18.64 19.21
CA SER A 120 6.58 19.29 18.02
C SER A 120 6.42 18.30 16.85
N THR A 121 7.41 17.43 16.65
CA THR A 121 7.32 16.35 15.65
C THR A 121 6.19 15.37 15.98
N TRP A 122 6.03 14.98 17.25
CA TRP A 122 4.94 14.11 17.68
C TRP A 122 3.57 14.76 17.41
N LYS A 123 3.37 16.01 17.84
CA LYS A 123 2.13 16.78 17.60
C LYS A 123 1.81 16.81 16.10
N THR A 124 2.80 17.08 15.26
CA THR A 124 2.66 17.10 13.80
C THR A 124 2.23 15.73 13.25
N ILE A 125 2.81 14.63 13.72
CA ILE A 125 2.45 13.27 13.27
C ILE A 125 1.00 12.95 13.67
N GLU A 126 0.59 13.22 14.92
CA GLU A 126 -0.79 12.95 15.37
C GLU A 126 -1.83 13.79 14.61
N GLU A 127 -1.52 15.06 14.32
CA GLU A 127 -2.38 15.91 13.48
C GLU A 127 -2.54 15.35 12.06
N LEU A 128 -1.45 14.85 11.45
CA LEU A 128 -1.46 14.26 10.11
C LEU A 128 -2.15 12.89 10.06
N SER A 129 -2.14 12.14 11.16
CA SER A 129 -2.79 10.82 11.27
C SER A 129 -4.28 10.91 11.59
N SER A 130 -4.70 11.93 12.35
CA SER A 130 -6.09 12.07 12.82
C SER A 130 -7.00 12.83 11.85
N GLU A 131 -6.45 13.78 11.09
CA GLU A 131 -7.23 14.56 10.12
C GLU A 131 -7.08 14.02 8.70
N LYS A 132 -8.19 14.02 7.94
CA LYS A 132 -8.13 13.89 6.48
C LYS A 132 -7.54 15.16 5.87
N LYS A 133 -6.22 15.31 5.97
CA LYS A 133 -5.48 16.38 5.30
C LYS A 133 -5.48 16.15 3.80
N ASP A 134 -5.54 17.24 3.04
CA ASP A 134 -5.43 17.18 1.58
C ASP A 134 -4.03 16.72 1.14
N ARG A 135 -3.90 16.41 -0.16
CA ARG A 135 -2.63 15.97 -0.76
C ARG A 135 -1.53 17.02 -0.68
N ASN A 136 -1.87 18.31 -0.67
CA ASN A 136 -0.88 19.39 -0.63
C ASN A 136 -0.17 19.44 0.71
N HIS A 137 -0.90 19.31 1.80
CA HIS A 137 -0.35 19.24 3.15
C HIS A 137 0.51 17.98 3.34
N LYS A 138 0.02 16.81 2.89
CA LYS A 138 0.80 15.56 2.90
C LYS A 138 2.11 15.72 2.12
N ASN A 139 2.06 16.30 0.92
CA ASN A 139 3.24 16.58 0.09
C ASN A 139 4.24 17.52 0.75
N ALA A 140 3.77 18.61 1.35
CA ALA A 140 4.62 19.57 2.02
C ALA A 140 5.38 18.91 3.18
N TYR A 141 4.69 18.10 3.99
CA TYR A 141 5.32 17.32 5.05
C TYR A 141 6.39 16.37 4.51
N LEU A 142 6.05 15.56 3.49
CA LEU A 142 6.97 14.57 2.93
C LEU A 142 8.24 15.21 2.36
N ARG A 143 8.11 16.32 1.62
CA ARG A 143 9.26 17.06 1.07
C ARG A 143 10.20 17.55 2.16
N ASN A 144 9.65 18.08 3.24
CA ASN A 144 10.46 18.69 4.30
C ASN A 144 11.04 17.67 5.29
N ASN A 145 10.39 16.52 5.47
CA ASN A 145 10.69 15.61 6.59
C ASN A 145 11.06 14.17 6.17
N ALA A 146 10.72 13.75 4.96
CA ALA A 146 10.80 12.33 4.56
C ALA A 146 11.25 12.08 3.12
N GLU A 147 11.75 13.08 2.38
CA GLU A 147 12.04 12.97 0.94
C GLU A 147 12.93 11.77 0.59
N LYS A 148 14.00 11.54 1.36
CA LYS A 148 14.91 10.40 1.15
C LYS A 148 14.21 9.05 1.36
N LEU A 149 13.38 8.97 2.40
CA LEU A 149 12.62 7.75 2.71
C LEU A 149 11.58 7.47 1.62
N VAL A 150 10.86 8.50 1.16
CA VAL A 150 9.93 8.41 0.03
C VAL A 150 10.63 7.82 -1.20
N LYS A 151 11.78 8.38 -1.59
CA LYS A 151 12.55 7.89 -2.76
C LYS A 151 12.96 6.43 -2.59
N SER A 152 13.42 6.04 -1.40
CA SER A 152 13.80 4.66 -1.10
C SER A 152 12.60 3.69 -1.19
N LYS A 153 11.47 4.02 -0.56
CA LYS A 153 10.26 3.18 -0.63
C LYS A 153 9.71 3.10 -2.07
N MET A 154 9.70 4.21 -2.81
CA MET A 154 9.32 4.17 -4.23
C MET A 154 10.23 3.26 -5.05
N LEU A 155 11.55 3.31 -4.83
CA LEU A 155 12.49 2.40 -5.49
C LEU A 155 12.22 0.93 -5.12
N HIS A 156 11.91 0.65 -3.86
CA HIS A 156 11.52 -0.71 -3.44
C HIS A 156 10.23 -1.18 -4.13
N LEU A 157 9.26 -0.29 -4.34
CA LEU A 157 8.03 -0.60 -5.06
C LEU A 157 8.32 -0.96 -6.52
N TYR A 158 9.08 -0.12 -7.23
CA TYR A 158 9.43 -0.36 -8.64
C TYR A 158 10.27 -1.63 -8.84
N ASN A 159 11.08 -2.00 -7.84
CA ASN A 159 11.92 -3.20 -7.88
C ASN A 159 11.24 -4.43 -7.25
N SER A 160 9.95 -4.34 -6.91
CA SER A 160 9.15 -5.43 -6.32
C SER A 160 9.76 -6.06 -5.08
N VAL A 161 10.37 -5.22 -4.24
CA VAL A 161 10.87 -5.56 -2.91
C VAL A 161 9.74 -5.46 -1.87
N TYR A 162 8.62 -4.82 -2.21
CA TYR A 162 7.42 -4.78 -1.38
C TYR A 162 6.63 -6.10 -1.49
N PRO A 163 6.63 -6.98 -0.47
CA PRO A 163 6.07 -8.34 -0.62
C PRO A 163 4.54 -8.39 -0.84
N LYS A 164 3.87 -7.28 -0.53
CA LYS A 164 2.43 -7.11 -0.58
C LYS A 164 1.93 -6.42 -1.85
N PHE A 165 2.80 -5.66 -2.53
CA PHE A 165 2.40 -4.80 -3.63
C PHE A 165 3.22 -5.08 -4.88
N ALA A 166 2.55 -5.08 -6.03
CA ALA A 166 3.21 -5.12 -7.33
C ALA A 166 2.94 -3.82 -8.09
N PHE A 167 3.97 -3.22 -8.67
CA PHE A 167 3.81 -2.09 -9.57
C PHE A 167 3.71 -2.57 -11.02
N VAL A 168 2.74 -2.00 -11.75
CA VAL A 168 2.53 -2.24 -13.18
C VAL A 168 2.49 -0.90 -13.89
N PRO A 169 3.44 -0.60 -14.79
CA PRO A 169 3.49 0.68 -15.47
C PRO A 169 2.40 0.79 -16.55
N VAL A 170 2.02 2.02 -16.91
CA VAL A 170 0.99 2.27 -17.94
C VAL A 170 1.29 1.53 -19.26
N LYS A 171 2.57 1.50 -19.67
CA LYS A 171 3.00 0.79 -20.89
C LYS A 171 2.65 -0.70 -20.94
N ALA A 172 2.27 -1.31 -19.82
CA ALA A 172 1.86 -2.71 -19.75
C ALA A 172 0.43 -2.95 -20.25
N TYR A 173 -0.42 -1.92 -20.22
CA TYR A 173 -1.85 -2.05 -20.52
C TYR A 173 -2.42 -0.93 -21.40
N SER A 174 -1.62 0.10 -21.68
CA SER A 174 -1.98 1.18 -22.59
C SER A 174 -0.75 1.54 -23.42
N CYS A 175 -0.98 2.04 -24.65
CA CYS A 175 0.09 2.48 -25.56
C CYS A 175 0.89 3.69 -25.03
N ASN A 176 0.57 4.21 -23.84
CA ASN A 176 1.26 5.32 -23.20
C ASN A 176 2.61 4.86 -22.60
N SER A 177 3.70 5.52 -22.97
CA SER A 177 5.08 5.03 -22.80
C SER A 177 5.68 5.19 -21.39
N SER A 178 4.92 5.73 -20.43
CA SER A 178 5.43 5.96 -19.08
C SER A 178 5.81 4.65 -18.38
N SER A 179 7.06 4.58 -17.91
CA SER A 179 7.57 3.49 -17.08
C SER A 179 7.47 3.76 -15.58
N VAL A 180 7.01 4.95 -15.19
CA VAL A 180 6.96 5.41 -13.80
C VAL A 180 5.55 5.70 -13.32
N GLU A 181 4.60 5.93 -14.22
CA GLU A 181 3.18 5.99 -13.87
C GLU A 181 2.57 4.60 -14.06
N GLY A 182 1.50 4.32 -13.33
CA GLY A 182 0.80 3.06 -13.46
C GLY A 182 -0.08 2.72 -12.28
N LEU A 183 -0.24 1.43 -12.06
CA LEU A 183 -1.05 0.85 -11.01
C LEU A 183 -0.18 0.18 -9.95
N VAL A 184 -0.65 0.24 -8.71
CA VAL A 184 -0.12 -0.54 -7.59
C VAL A 184 -1.17 -1.57 -7.20
N ILE A 185 -0.86 -2.84 -7.46
CA ILE A 185 -1.73 -3.98 -7.19
C ILE A 185 -1.46 -4.46 -5.77
N ASP A 186 -2.50 -4.53 -4.93
CA ASP A 186 -2.42 -5.19 -3.63
C ASP A 186 -2.62 -6.70 -3.82
N LEU A 187 -1.52 -7.44 -3.67
CA LEU A 187 -1.48 -8.89 -3.90
C LEU A 187 -2.31 -9.66 -2.87
N GLN A 188 -2.73 -9.03 -1.78
CA GLN A 188 -3.49 -9.63 -0.69
C GLN A 188 -4.96 -9.19 -0.65
N ASP A 189 -5.38 -8.26 -1.51
CA ASP A 189 -6.77 -7.81 -1.61
C ASP A 189 -7.45 -8.47 -2.82
N ILE A 190 -7.96 -9.69 -2.58
CA ILE A 190 -8.60 -10.52 -3.60
C ILE A 190 -10.12 -10.35 -3.50
N LYS A 191 -10.76 -10.05 -4.63
CA LYS A 191 -12.21 -9.98 -4.74
C LYS A 191 -12.73 -11.06 -5.67
N GLN A 192 -13.71 -11.82 -5.19
CA GLN A 192 -14.46 -12.79 -5.99
C GLN A 192 -15.70 -12.11 -6.57
N ILE A 193 -15.96 -12.27 -7.87
CA ILE A 193 -17.05 -11.61 -8.58
C ILE A 193 -17.82 -12.64 -9.40
N ASP A 194 -19.14 -12.55 -9.37
CA ASP A 194 -20.02 -13.43 -10.13
C ASP A 194 -19.91 -13.16 -11.64
N MET A 195 -19.82 -14.24 -12.43
CA MET A 195 -19.64 -14.17 -13.87
C MET A 195 -20.81 -13.49 -14.59
N ASN A 196 -22.00 -13.42 -13.97
CA ASN A 196 -23.16 -12.70 -14.50
C ASN A 196 -22.89 -11.19 -14.70
N VAL A 197 -21.96 -10.63 -13.93
CA VAL A 197 -21.59 -9.20 -14.01
C VAL A 197 -20.81 -8.89 -15.29
N LYS A 198 -20.09 -9.87 -15.85
CA LYS A 198 -19.17 -9.70 -16.99
C LYS A 198 -19.82 -9.05 -18.21
N ASN A 199 -20.98 -9.55 -18.64
CA ASN A 199 -21.61 -9.08 -19.88
C ASN A 199 -22.06 -7.62 -19.73
N ASP A 200 -22.59 -7.26 -18.57
CA ASP A 200 -23.06 -5.90 -18.29
C ASP A 200 -21.88 -4.91 -18.21
N ILE A 201 -20.69 -5.33 -17.77
CA ILE A 201 -19.46 -4.53 -17.87
C ILE A 201 -19.08 -4.30 -19.35
N LEU A 202 -19.03 -5.36 -20.16
CA LEU A 202 -18.58 -5.29 -21.56
C LEU A 202 -19.54 -4.53 -22.49
N ASP A 203 -20.82 -4.53 -22.13
CA ASP A 203 -21.87 -3.80 -22.81
C ASP A 203 -22.02 -2.36 -22.28
N TYR A 204 -21.16 -1.92 -21.34
CA TYR A 204 -21.22 -0.61 -20.67
C TYR A 204 -22.58 -0.30 -20.03
N LYS A 205 -23.27 -1.33 -19.51
CA LYS A 205 -24.60 -1.16 -18.91
C LYS A 205 -24.55 -0.59 -17.51
N TYR A 206 -23.44 -0.79 -16.80
CA TYR A 206 -23.25 -0.23 -15.45
C TYR A 206 -22.92 1.26 -15.54
N ASP A 207 -23.96 2.05 -15.82
CA ASP A 207 -23.97 3.52 -15.86
C ASP A 207 -25.02 4.02 -14.87
N PHE A 208 -24.63 4.99 -14.02
CA PHE A 208 -25.48 5.54 -12.95
C PHE A 208 -26.87 5.94 -13.43
N THR A 209 -26.96 6.49 -14.63
CA THR A 209 -28.21 6.96 -15.22
C THR A 209 -29.15 5.83 -15.63
N THR A 210 -28.60 4.63 -15.88
CA THR A 210 -29.34 3.48 -16.44
C THR A 210 -29.97 2.59 -15.36
N TYR A 211 -29.40 2.54 -14.15
CA TYR A 211 -29.84 1.63 -13.07
C TYR A 211 -30.57 2.35 -11.92
N GLN A 212 -31.77 1.86 -11.56
CA GLN A 212 -32.62 2.40 -10.49
C GLN A 212 -33.07 1.28 -9.52
N GLY A 213 -33.42 1.66 -8.27
CA GLY A 213 -33.96 0.74 -7.25
C GLY A 213 -32.94 -0.23 -6.63
N ASP A 214 -33.41 -1.35 -6.07
CA ASP A 214 -32.61 -2.33 -5.28
C ASP A 214 -31.36 -2.85 -6.01
N ARG A 215 -31.44 -2.99 -7.33
CA ARG A 215 -30.32 -3.44 -8.17
C ARG A 215 -29.14 -2.47 -8.13
N LYS A 216 -29.40 -1.18 -7.89
CA LYS A 216 -28.37 -0.15 -7.72
C LYS A 216 -27.56 -0.36 -6.45
N GLU A 217 -28.21 -0.70 -5.33
CA GLU A 217 -27.52 -0.95 -4.06
C GLU A 217 -26.59 -2.16 -4.14
N GLU A 218 -27.01 -3.22 -4.81
CA GLU A 218 -26.18 -4.41 -5.03
C GLU A 218 -24.96 -4.10 -5.89
N ILE A 219 -25.14 -3.38 -6.99
CA ILE A 219 -24.03 -2.92 -7.86
C ILE A 219 -23.10 -1.99 -7.09
N ASN A 220 -23.65 -1.09 -6.27
CA ASN A 220 -22.87 -0.14 -5.48
C ASN A 220 -22.05 -0.81 -4.36
N LYS A 221 -22.28 -2.09 -4.02
CA LYS A 221 -21.37 -2.87 -3.17
C LYS A 221 -20.11 -3.33 -3.93
N LEU A 222 -20.21 -3.46 -5.25
CA LEU A 222 -19.11 -3.90 -6.12
C LEU A 222 -18.32 -2.74 -6.70
N PHE A 223 -19.02 -1.70 -7.13
CA PHE A 223 -18.48 -0.54 -7.85
C PHE A 223 -18.88 0.78 -7.18
N PHE A 224 -18.15 1.86 -7.46
CA PHE A 224 -18.59 3.20 -7.12
C PHE A 224 -19.70 3.62 -8.07
N PHE A 225 -20.86 3.93 -7.49
CA PHE A 225 -22.07 4.25 -8.23
C PHE A 225 -22.91 5.27 -7.45
N GLU A 226 -22.24 6.36 -7.07
CA GLU A 226 -22.75 7.41 -6.18
C GLU A 226 -23.07 8.70 -6.94
N ASN A 227 -22.39 8.96 -8.07
CA ASN A 227 -22.54 10.17 -8.87
C ASN A 227 -23.03 9.86 -10.28
N GLU A 228 -23.66 10.83 -10.94
CA GLU A 228 -24.17 10.70 -12.32
C GLU A 228 -23.08 10.42 -13.37
N SER A 229 -21.83 10.77 -13.07
CA SER A 229 -20.67 10.47 -13.91
C SER A 229 -20.08 9.07 -13.67
N ASP A 230 -20.67 8.27 -12.76
CA ASP A 230 -20.13 6.96 -12.42
C ASP A 230 -20.58 5.91 -13.44
N PHE A 231 -19.60 5.29 -14.07
CA PHE A 231 -19.80 4.16 -14.97
C PHE A 231 -18.68 3.13 -14.80
N VAL A 232 -18.95 1.88 -15.18
CA VAL A 232 -17.97 0.79 -15.11
C VAL A 232 -17.62 0.35 -16.52
N MET A 233 -16.33 0.21 -16.78
CA MET A 233 -15.78 -0.25 -18.05
C MET A 233 -14.62 -1.22 -17.82
N ALA A 234 -14.26 -1.97 -18.86
CA ALA A 234 -13.15 -2.90 -18.82
C ALA A 234 -12.42 -2.98 -20.16
N ASP A 235 -11.85 -1.84 -20.57
CA ASP A 235 -11.27 -1.67 -21.90
C ASP A 235 -9.77 -1.93 -21.96
N ASP A 236 -9.07 -1.76 -20.84
CA ASP A 236 -7.63 -2.00 -20.77
C ASP A 236 -7.32 -3.45 -20.35
N ILE A 237 -6.21 -3.98 -20.87
CA ILE A 237 -5.74 -5.33 -20.57
C ILE A 237 -4.24 -5.28 -20.27
N ILE A 238 -3.83 -5.77 -19.11
CA ILE A 238 -2.42 -6.00 -18.80
C ILE A 238 -1.91 -7.13 -19.69
N THR A 239 -0.99 -6.78 -20.58
CA THR A 239 -0.43 -7.70 -21.57
C THR A 239 0.75 -8.49 -21.01
N SER A 240 1.12 -9.56 -21.70
CA SER A 240 2.31 -10.35 -21.37
C SER A 240 3.59 -9.51 -21.60
N PRO A 241 4.64 -9.63 -20.76
CA PRO A 241 4.81 -10.57 -19.64
C PRO A 241 4.28 -10.05 -18.29
N TRP A 242 3.65 -8.87 -18.24
CA TRP A 242 3.28 -8.23 -16.99
C TRP A 242 2.22 -9.00 -16.22
N ILE A 243 1.27 -9.62 -16.90
CA ILE A 243 0.26 -10.45 -16.23
C ILE A 243 0.88 -11.70 -15.60
N GLU A 244 1.81 -12.37 -16.28
CA GLU A 244 2.54 -13.50 -15.70
C GLU A 244 3.40 -13.06 -14.51
N TYR A 245 4.03 -11.90 -14.60
CA TYR A 245 4.80 -11.30 -13.50
C TYR A 245 3.94 -11.05 -12.26
N ILE A 246 2.74 -10.48 -12.41
CA ILE A 246 1.80 -10.25 -11.30
C ILE A 246 1.40 -11.58 -10.67
N LEU A 247 1.08 -12.60 -11.47
CA LEU A 247 0.71 -13.92 -10.96
C LEU A 247 1.86 -14.59 -10.20
N GLN A 248 3.09 -14.41 -10.65
CA GLN A 248 4.28 -14.88 -9.93
C GLN A 248 4.40 -14.20 -8.57
N LEU A 249 4.32 -12.87 -8.51
CA LEU A 249 4.37 -12.11 -7.25
C LEU A 249 3.20 -12.47 -6.32
N PHE A 250 2.01 -12.59 -6.87
CA PHE A 250 0.81 -13.05 -6.16
C PHE A 250 1.07 -14.41 -5.51
N ALA A 251 1.52 -15.40 -6.27
CA ALA A 251 1.84 -16.72 -5.74
C ALA A 251 2.87 -16.63 -4.60
N HIS A 252 3.97 -15.89 -4.79
CA HIS A 252 4.98 -15.67 -3.76
C HIS A 252 4.45 -15.02 -2.48
N SER A 253 3.40 -14.18 -2.56
CA SER A 253 2.78 -13.55 -1.39
C SER A 253 2.09 -14.57 -0.46
N PHE A 254 1.71 -15.75 -0.97
CA PHE A 254 0.99 -16.79 -0.21
C PHE A 254 1.78 -18.09 0.02
N ILE A 255 2.76 -18.41 -0.83
CA ILE A 255 3.43 -19.73 -0.81
C ILE A 255 4.76 -19.76 -0.07
N ARG A 256 5.03 -18.83 0.86
CA ARG A 256 6.31 -18.82 1.59
C ARG A 256 6.41 -20.05 2.51
N ILE A 257 7.21 -21.02 2.10
CA ILE A 257 7.63 -22.14 2.94
C ILE A 257 8.78 -21.64 3.81
N GLY A 258 8.57 -21.61 5.13
CA GLY A 258 9.65 -21.40 6.08
C GLY A 258 10.57 -22.61 6.06
N VAL A 259 11.82 -22.41 5.64
CA VAL A 259 12.88 -23.40 5.80
C VAL A 259 13.87 -22.85 6.82
N ASP A 260 14.41 -23.73 7.67
CA ASP A 260 15.48 -23.38 8.59
C ASP A 260 16.72 -23.01 7.77
N ASN A 261 16.96 -21.71 7.65
CA ASN A 261 18.18 -21.19 7.06
C ASN A 261 19.26 -21.10 8.14
N ALA A 262 20.52 -21.18 7.72
CA ALA A 262 21.64 -20.97 8.62
C ALA A 262 21.51 -19.62 9.33
N PHE A 263 21.69 -19.61 10.64
CA PHE A 263 21.73 -18.39 11.43
C PHE A 263 22.97 -17.57 11.08
N ASP A 264 22.92 -16.26 11.34
CA ASP A 264 24.05 -15.34 11.12
C ASP A 264 25.36 -15.84 11.73
N TYR A 265 25.31 -16.48 12.90
CA TYR A 265 26.50 -17.02 13.56
C TYR A 265 27.08 -18.23 12.81
N GLU A 266 26.24 -19.12 12.30
CA GLU A 266 26.65 -20.31 11.53
C GLU A 266 27.30 -19.92 10.20
N ILE A 267 26.74 -18.89 9.54
CA ILE A 267 27.29 -18.33 8.31
C ILE A 267 28.68 -17.74 8.58
N ARG A 268 28.82 -16.94 9.65
CA ARG A 268 30.10 -16.34 10.03
C ARG A 268 31.16 -17.38 10.36
N GLU A 269 30.79 -18.41 11.12
CA GLU A 269 31.69 -19.52 11.46
C GLU A 269 32.16 -20.28 10.21
N TYR A 270 31.23 -20.57 9.28
CA TYR A 270 31.55 -21.18 8.00
C TYR A 270 32.52 -20.32 7.17
N CYS A 271 32.27 -19.02 7.07
CA CYS A 271 33.15 -18.09 6.35
C CYS A 271 34.56 -18.05 6.95
N ASN A 272 34.67 -17.94 8.28
CA ASN A 272 35.97 -17.92 8.96
C ASN A 272 36.75 -19.21 8.69
N ARG A 273 36.11 -20.37 8.82
CA ARG A 273 36.71 -21.67 8.54
C ARG A 273 37.25 -21.79 7.12
N ILE A 274 36.53 -21.27 6.11
CA ILE A 274 37.02 -21.28 4.71
C ILE A 274 38.19 -20.35 4.51
N MET A 275 38.18 -19.17 5.14
CA MET A 275 39.26 -18.21 5.00
C MET A 275 40.54 -18.69 5.70
N GLU A 276 40.43 -19.35 6.85
CA GLU A 276 41.58 -19.91 7.59
C GLU A 276 42.16 -21.17 6.92
N ALA A 277 41.34 -21.97 6.23
CA ALA A 277 41.79 -23.16 5.53
C ALA A 277 42.64 -22.87 4.26
N ASN A 278 42.77 -21.60 3.87
CA ASN A 278 43.57 -21.15 2.72
C ASN A 278 44.86 -20.40 3.12
N THR A 279 45.27 -20.52 4.38
CA THR A 279 46.57 -20.05 4.93
C THR A 279 47.39 -21.22 5.42
#